data_AF-A0A962YTC6-F1
#
_entry.id   AF-A0A962YTC6-F1
#
_cell.length_a   1.000
_cell.length_b   1.000
_cell.length_c   1.000
_cell.angle_alpha   90.00
_cell.angle_beta   90.00
_cell.angle_gamma   90.00
#
_symmetry.space_group_name_H-M   'P 1'
#
loop_
_entity.id
_entity.type
_entity.pdbx_description
1 polymer ?
#
loop_
_entity_poly.entity_id
_entity_poly.type
_entity_poly.pdbx_seq_one_letter_code
_entity_poly.pdbx_strand_id
1 'polypeptide(L)'
;MNKDTIASIITSAKRSHKTWLENARSLVEGMPLDKEQVPVNSTDCQFGKWYYGEGQALKAMINFKEIEGHHDALHQTYREIFVLLFVEGDKKASLFSRFFGKAQKSSKENEKLARDKLQVLEQQSKTIMKKLDELERMVVGMSEEQINSYINKRS
;
A
#
# COMPACT_ATOMS: atom_id res chain seq x y z
N MET A 1 -15.73 -20.95 1.15
CA MET A 1 -14.26 -21.01 1.26
C MET A 1 -13.92 -21.78 2.52
N ASN A 2 -12.95 -22.69 2.48
CA ASN A 2 -12.45 -23.37 3.68
C ASN A 2 -11.30 -22.57 4.31
N LYS A 3 -10.86 -22.96 5.50
CA LYS A 3 -9.79 -22.28 6.25
C LYS A 3 -8.48 -22.15 5.44
N ASP A 4 -8.07 -23.22 4.78
CA ASP A 4 -6.81 -23.23 4.02
C ASP A 4 -6.83 -22.25 2.84
N THR A 5 -7.99 -22.15 2.17
CA THR A 5 -8.20 -21.15 1.11
C THR A 5 -8.05 -19.74 1.68
N ILE A 6 -8.64 -19.45 2.84
CA ILE A 6 -8.56 -18.13 3.48
C ILE A 6 -7.12 -17.80 3.87
N ALA A 7 -6.40 -18.73 4.48
CA ALA A 7 -5.00 -18.54 4.84
C ALA A 7 -4.15 -18.24 3.60
N SER A 8 -4.37 -18.99 2.51
CA SER A 8 -3.67 -18.79 1.24
C SER A 8 -3.93 -17.40 0.64
N ILE A 9 -5.17 -16.91 0.62
CA ILE A 9 -5.47 -15.56 0.10
C ILE A 9 -4.86 -14.46 0.97
N ILE A 10 -4.79 -14.63 2.30
CA ILE A 10 -4.13 -13.67 3.20
C ILE A 10 -2.62 -13.66 2.92
N THR A 11 -1.99 -14.83 2.77
CA THR A 11 -0.58 -14.93 2.35
C THR A 11 -0.33 -14.23 1.00
N SER A 12 -1.23 -14.41 0.02
CA SER A 12 -1.14 -13.73 -1.28
C SER A 12 -1.25 -12.21 -1.13
N ALA A 13 -2.20 -11.73 -0.32
CA ALA A 13 -2.38 -10.32 -0.02
C ALA A 13 -1.11 -9.71 0.59
N LYS A 14 -0.50 -10.38 1.59
CA LYS A 14 0.78 -9.98 2.20
C LYS A 14 1.89 -9.85 1.17
N ARG A 15 2.02 -10.81 0.25
CA ARG A 15 3.02 -10.77 -0.83
C ARG A 15 2.76 -9.56 -1.75
N SER A 16 1.52 -9.37 -2.18
CA SER A 16 1.16 -8.26 -3.07
C SER A 16 1.45 -6.88 -2.45
N HIS A 17 1.20 -6.72 -1.15
CA HIS A 17 1.51 -5.49 -0.42
C HIS A 17 3.02 -5.24 -0.33
N LYS A 18 3.80 -6.29 -0.02
CA LYS A 18 5.26 -6.19 0.02
C LYS A 18 5.84 -5.79 -1.35
N THR A 19 5.38 -6.42 -2.43
CA THR A 19 5.80 -6.06 -3.79
C THR A 19 5.45 -4.61 -4.12
N TRP A 20 4.27 -4.13 -3.74
CA TRP A 20 3.91 -2.73 -3.94
C TRP A 20 4.86 -1.78 -3.20
N LEU A 21 5.24 -2.08 -1.95
CA LEU A 21 6.19 -1.27 -1.18
C LEU A 21 7.59 -1.28 -1.82
N GLU A 22 8.05 -2.44 -2.29
CA GLU A 22 9.33 -2.58 -2.98
C GLU A 22 9.37 -1.73 -4.25
N ASN A 23 8.29 -1.73 -5.04
CA ASN A 23 8.20 -0.88 -6.22
C ASN A 23 8.14 0.60 -5.85
N ALA A 24 7.41 0.98 -4.79
CA ALA A 24 7.39 2.37 -4.30
C ALA A 24 8.78 2.85 -3.87
N ARG A 25 9.55 2.01 -3.16
CA ARG A 25 10.94 2.30 -2.78
C ARG A 25 11.83 2.48 -4.01
N SER A 26 11.79 1.54 -4.94
CA SER A 26 12.59 1.60 -6.17
C SER A 26 12.30 2.87 -6.98
N LEU A 27 11.04 3.30 -7.03
CA LEU A 27 10.65 4.54 -7.68
C LEU A 27 11.24 5.78 -6.98
N VAL A 28 11.25 5.82 -5.64
CA VAL A 28 11.85 6.92 -4.87
C VAL A 28 13.38 6.94 -5.02
N GLU A 29 14.00 5.78 -5.18
CA GLU A 29 15.43 5.62 -5.43
C GLU A 29 15.83 5.95 -6.88
N GLY A 30 14.88 6.29 -7.75
CA GLY A 30 15.12 6.69 -9.13
C GLY A 30 15.32 5.52 -10.09
N MET A 31 14.95 4.29 -9.69
CA MET A 31 14.97 3.16 -10.61
C MET A 31 13.86 3.32 -11.66
N PRO A 32 14.14 2.98 -12.93
CA PRO A 32 13.14 3.03 -13.98
C PRO A 32 12.05 1.98 -13.69
N LEU A 33 10.86 2.47 -13.34
CA LEU A 33 9.66 1.68 -13.20
C LEU A 33 8.56 2.31 -14.02
N ASP A 34 7.67 1.47 -14.54
CA ASP A 34 6.42 1.97 -15.06
C ASP A 34 5.59 2.52 -13.89
N LYS A 35 5.11 3.77 -14.02
CA LYS A 35 4.29 4.43 -13.00
C LYS A 35 3.02 3.63 -12.71
N GLU A 36 2.56 2.82 -13.67
CA GLU A 36 1.41 1.92 -13.52
C GLU A 36 1.65 0.79 -12.51
N GLN A 37 2.91 0.46 -12.20
CA GLN A 37 3.26 -0.59 -11.23
C GLN A 37 3.08 -0.14 -9.77
N VAL A 38 2.92 1.17 -9.52
CA VAL A 38 2.72 1.72 -8.18
C VAL A 38 1.54 2.70 -8.19
N PRO A 39 0.31 2.18 -8.23
CA PRO A 39 -0.87 3.03 -8.30
C PRO A 39 -0.99 3.90 -7.05
N VAL A 40 -1.37 5.17 -7.28
CA VAL A 40 -1.52 6.16 -6.21
C VAL A 40 -2.78 5.90 -5.37
N ASN A 41 -3.86 5.44 -5.99
CA ASN A 41 -5.10 5.14 -5.27
C ASN A 41 -5.02 3.77 -4.59
N SER A 42 -5.52 3.68 -3.36
CA SER A 42 -5.49 2.47 -2.56
C SER A 42 -6.27 1.32 -3.18
N THR A 43 -7.39 1.60 -3.84
CA THR A 43 -8.25 0.60 -4.50
C THR A 43 -7.61 -0.04 -5.75
N ASP A 44 -6.62 0.61 -6.33
CA ASP A 44 -6.07 0.21 -7.63
C ASP A 44 -4.87 -0.73 -7.48
N CYS A 45 -4.23 -0.77 -6.30
CA CYS A 45 -3.15 -1.71 -6.00
C CYS A 45 -3.69 -3.14 -5.85
N GLN A 46 -2.84 -4.16 -6.10
CA GLN A 46 -3.28 -5.57 -6.02
C GLN A 46 -3.78 -5.93 -4.61
N PHE A 47 -3.16 -5.36 -3.58
CA PHE A 47 -3.64 -5.50 -2.20
C PHE A 47 -5.03 -4.89 -2.01
N GLY A 48 -5.27 -3.67 -2.52
CA GLY A 48 -6.57 -3.01 -2.46
C GLY A 48 -7.66 -3.75 -3.22
N LYS A 49 -7.33 -4.27 -4.41
CA LYS A 49 -8.24 -5.14 -5.19
C LYS A 49 -8.66 -6.38 -4.42
N TRP A 50 -7.73 -6.99 -3.67
CA TRP A 50 -8.08 -8.06 -2.74
C TRP A 50 -8.94 -7.54 -1.60
N TYR A 51 -8.53 -6.46 -0.92
CA TYR A 51 -9.23 -5.91 0.25
C TYR A 51 -10.70 -5.59 -0.04
N TYR A 52 -10.95 -4.87 -1.14
CA TYR A 52 -12.30 -4.47 -1.57
C TYR A 52 -13.01 -5.53 -2.43
N GLY A 53 -12.31 -6.61 -2.80
CA GLY A 53 -12.84 -7.73 -3.59
C GLY A 53 -12.98 -8.99 -2.74
N GLU A 54 -12.18 -10.02 -3.04
CA GLU A 54 -12.26 -11.34 -2.39
C GLU A 54 -12.10 -11.30 -0.86
N GLY A 55 -11.28 -10.37 -0.36
CA GLY A 55 -11.05 -10.15 1.07
C GLY A 55 -12.32 -9.77 1.84
N GLN A 56 -13.35 -9.26 1.18
CA GLN A 56 -14.64 -8.92 1.80
C GLN A 56 -15.36 -10.13 2.41
N ALA A 57 -14.96 -11.36 2.08
CA ALA A 57 -15.39 -12.56 2.81
C ALA A 57 -15.03 -12.50 4.31
N LEU A 58 -14.03 -11.70 4.69
CA LEU A 58 -13.55 -11.51 6.05
C LEU A 58 -14.07 -10.24 6.73
N LYS A 59 -14.96 -9.48 6.06
CA LYS A 59 -15.44 -8.18 6.56
C LYS A 59 -16.13 -8.25 7.93
N ALA A 60 -16.62 -9.41 8.35
CA ALA A 60 -17.21 -9.61 9.67
C ALA A 60 -16.16 -9.64 10.80
N MET A 61 -14.88 -9.85 10.49
CA MET A 61 -13.78 -9.91 11.45
C MET A 61 -13.26 -8.49 11.74
N ILE A 62 -13.18 -8.11 13.02
CA ILE A 62 -12.69 -6.79 13.42
C ILE A 62 -11.26 -6.54 12.95
N ASN A 63 -10.39 -7.56 13.04
CA ASN A 63 -9.00 -7.50 12.58
C ASN A 63 -8.88 -7.18 11.09
N PHE A 64 -9.84 -7.60 10.26
CA PHE A 64 -9.86 -7.25 8.84
C PHE A 64 -10.24 -5.77 8.62
N LYS A 65 -11.21 -5.26 9.37
CA LYS A 65 -11.64 -3.85 9.28
C LYS A 65 -10.55 -2.87 9.69
N GLU A 66 -9.77 -3.22 10.72
CA GLU A 66 -8.68 -2.37 11.22
C GLU A 66 -7.58 -2.11 10.18
N ILE A 67 -7.51 -2.91 9.11
CA ILE A 67 -6.50 -2.76 8.05
C ILE A 67 -6.78 -1.54 7.16
N GLU A 68 -8.05 -1.20 6.91
CA GLU A 68 -8.45 -0.17 5.94
C GLU A 68 -7.80 1.18 6.23
N GLY A 69 -7.96 1.67 7.47
CA GLY A 69 -7.42 2.96 7.86
C GLY A 69 -5.89 3.03 7.75
N HIS A 70 -5.19 1.92 8.02
CA HIS A 70 -3.74 1.86 7.84
C HIS A 70 -3.34 1.84 6.36
N HIS A 71 -4.10 1.15 5.53
CA HIS A 71 -3.88 1.09 4.09
C HIS A 71 -4.12 2.44 3.40
N ASP A 72 -5.19 3.14 3.76
CA ASP A 72 -5.47 4.47 3.22
C ASP A 72 -4.43 5.50 3.67
N ALA A 73 -4.01 5.46 4.93
CA ALA A 73 -2.95 6.34 5.44
C ALA A 73 -1.61 6.10 4.71
N LEU A 74 -1.29 4.86 4.37
CA LEU A 74 -0.13 4.50 3.56
C LEU A 74 -0.22 5.10 2.14
N HIS A 75 -1.37 4.96 1.48
CA HIS A 75 -1.57 5.52 0.14
C HIS A 75 -1.61 7.06 0.15
N GLN A 76 -2.06 7.68 1.23
CA GLN A 76 -1.96 9.13 1.40
C GLN A 76 -0.50 9.60 1.44
N THR A 77 0.35 8.96 2.25
CA THR A 77 1.79 9.25 2.29
C THR A 77 2.44 9.04 0.92
N TYR A 78 2.07 7.97 0.22
CA TYR A 78 2.60 7.69 -1.11
C TYR A 78 2.18 8.75 -2.14
N ARG A 79 0.95 9.26 -2.08
CA ARG A 79 0.49 10.36 -2.94
C ARG A 79 1.35 11.61 -2.74
N GLU A 80 1.73 11.93 -1.50
CA GLU A 80 2.62 13.07 -1.21
C GLU A 80 4.01 12.87 -1.83
N ILE A 81 4.57 11.66 -1.74
CA ILE A 81 5.82 11.28 -2.41
C ILE A 81 5.68 11.47 -3.94
N PHE A 82 4.60 10.95 -4.52
CA PHE A 82 4.34 11.03 -5.96
C PHE A 82 4.26 12.48 -6.45
N VAL A 83 3.59 13.35 -5.69
CA VAL A 83 3.50 14.78 -6.00
C VAL A 83 4.87 15.46 -5.98
N LEU A 84 5.69 15.18 -4.96
CA LEU A 84 7.03 15.75 -4.83
C LEU A 84 7.94 15.39 -6.00
N LEU A 85 7.87 14.12 -6.46
CA LEU A 85 8.74 13.58 -7.49
C LEU A 85 8.28 13.91 -8.92
N PHE A 86 6.98 13.79 -9.21
CA PHE A 86 6.49 13.86 -10.59
C PHE A 86 5.67 15.12 -10.88
N VAL A 87 4.78 15.53 -9.99
CA VAL A 87 3.89 16.68 -10.28
C VAL A 87 4.65 18.00 -10.16
N GLU A 88 5.41 18.16 -9.08
CA GLU A 88 6.27 19.32 -8.93
C GLU A 88 7.50 19.26 -9.83
N GLY A 89 8.03 18.05 -10.09
CA GLY A 89 9.14 17.82 -11.02
C GLY A 89 8.78 18.27 -12.44
N ASP A 90 7.64 17.83 -12.97
CA ASP A 90 7.21 18.11 -14.35
C ASP A 90 6.80 19.57 -14.55
N LYS A 91 6.07 20.18 -13.58
CA LYS A 91 5.74 21.61 -13.64
C LYS A 91 6.99 22.47 -13.64
N LYS A 92 8.00 22.09 -12.86
CA LYS A 92 9.27 22.79 -12.83
C LYS A 92 9.99 22.54 -14.16
N ALA A 93 10.08 21.31 -14.68
CA ALA A 93 10.70 20.92 -15.97
C ALA A 93 10.33 21.89 -17.12
N SER A 94 9.04 22.17 -17.26
CA SER A 94 8.50 23.12 -18.24
C SER A 94 8.90 24.58 -18.01
N LEU A 95 9.13 24.98 -16.75
CA LEU A 95 9.57 26.32 -16.36
C LEU A 95 11.12 26.47 -16.35
N PHE A 96 11.89 25.37 -16.33
CA PHE A 96 13.37 25.39 -16.33
C PHE A 96 13.97 25.93 -17.64
N SER A 97 13.22 25.96 -18.74
CA SER A 97 13.66 26.65 -19.97
C SER A 97 14.00 28.13 -19.71
N ARG A 98 13.58 28.70 -18.57
CA ARG A 98 13.76 30.12 -18.24
C ARG A 98 14.62 30.42 -16.99
N PHE A 99 14.94 29.46 -16.11
CA PHE A 99 15.62 29.77 -14.82
C PHE A 99 16.40 28.58 -14.17
N PHE A 100 17.51 28.17 -14.78
CA PHE A 100 18.23 26.91 -14.46
C PHE A 100 18.76 26.73 -13.02
N GLY A 101 19.19 27.78 -12.31
CA GLY A 101 19.90 27.62 -11.03
C GLY A 101 19.04 27.36 -9.78
N LYS A 102 17.88 28.03 -9.65
CA LYS A 102 17.01 27.88 -8.46
C LYS A 102 16.28 26.53 -8.43
N ALA A 103 16.00 25.99 -9.59
CA ALA A 103 15.14 24.83 -9.70
C ALA A 103 15.92 23.50 -9.50
N GLN A 104 17.26 23.49 -9.68
CA GLN A 104 18.13 22.37 -9.27
C GLN A 104 18.18 22.19 -7.73
N LYS A 105 18.18 23.29 -6.97
CA LYS A 105 18.15 23.25 -5.49
C LYS A 105 16.83 22.70 -4.97
N SER A 106 15.71 23.13 -5.57
CA SER A 106 14.37 22.63 -5.20
C SER A 106 14.16 21.16 -5.56
N SER A 107 14.74 20.64 -6.65
CA SER A 107 14.71 19.20 -6.97
C SER A 107 15.36 18.35 -5.87
N LYS A 108 16.56 18.74 -5.42
CA LYS A 108 17.27 18.03 -4.34
C LYS A 108 16.53 18.07 -3.00
N GLU A 109 15.82 19.15 -2.72
CA GLU A 109 14.98 19.30 -1.54
C GLU A 109 13.76 18.37 -1.61
N ASN A 110 13.05 18.34 -2.74
CA ASN A 110 11.91 17.46 -2.97
C ASN A 110 12.31 15.98 -2.88
N GLU A 111 13.46 15.59 -3.46
CA GLU A 111 14.01 14.25 -3.35
C GLU A 111 14.33 13.87 -1.89
N LYS A 112 14.87 14.81 -1.10
CA LYS A 112 15.11 14.57 0.32
C LYS A 112 13.80 14.36 1.07
N LEU A 113 12.80 15.22 0.84
CA LEU A 113 11.48 15.09 1.47
C LEU A 113 10.78 13.78 1.07
N ALA A 114 10.92 13.34 -0.19
CA ALA A 114 10.40 12.06 -0.65
C ALA A 114 11.07 10.88 0.09
N ARG A 115 12.39 10.92 0.30
CA ARG A 115 13.11 9.93 1.11
C ARG A 115 12.69 9.94 2.58
N ASP A 116 12.51 11.12 3.17
CA ASP A 116 12.04 11.23 4.56
C ASP A 116 10.61 10.64 4.70
N LYS A 117 9.72 10.91 3.73
CA LYS A 117 8.38 10.32 3.68
C LYS A 117 8.38 8.82 3.41
N LEU A 118 9.37 8.29 2.68
CA LEU A 118 9.50 6.85 2.45
C LEU A 118 9.70 6.09 3.77
N GLN A 119 10.42 6.67 4.74
CA GLN A 119 10.55 6.06 6.07
C GLN A 119 9.20 5.94 6.79
N VAL A 120 8.34 6.96 6.65
CA VAL A 120 6.96 6.94 7.19
C VAL A 120 6.14 5.87 6.47
N LEU A 121 6.25 5.80 5.14
CA LEU A 121 5.57 4.80 4.32
C LEU A 121 5.95 3.36 4.74
N GLU A 122 7.24 3.09 4.94
CA GLU A 122 7.75 1.80 5.41
C GLU A 122 7.21 1.44 6.79
N GLN A 123 7.12 2.42 7.70
CA GLN A 123 6.56 2.20 9.03
C GLN A 123 5.05 1.91 8.99
N GLN A 124 4.31 2.60 8.12
CA GLN A 124 2.88 2.30 7.88
C GLN A 124 2.70 0.91 7.28
N SER A 125 3.55 0.51 6.34
CA SER A 125 3.51 -0.84 5.75
C SER A 125 3.78 -1.93 6.79
N LYS A 126 4.76 -1.73 7.69
CA LYS A 126 4.99 -2.66 8.81
C LYS A 126 3.76 -2.85 9.68
N THR A 127 2.98 -1.79 9.91
CA THR A 127 1.72 -1.88 10.66
C THR A 127 0.69 -2.73 9.94
N ILE A 128 0.52 -2.55 8.62
CA ILE A 128 -0.39 -3.37 7.79
C ILE A 128 0.04 -4.84 7.83
N MET A 129 1.33 -5.11 7.64
CA MET A 129 1.87 -6.47 7.68
C MET A 129 1.62 -7.16 9.02
N LYS A 130 1.81 -6.43 10.13
CA LYS A 130 1.49 -6.94 11.48
C LYS A 130 0.00 -7.28 11.61
N LYS A 131 -0.90 -6.43 11.09
CA LYS A 131 -2.34 -6.68 11.12
C LYS A 131 -2.74 -7.89 10.27
N LEU A 132 -2.09 -8.08 9.13
CA LEU A 132 -2.28 -9.28 8.29
C LEU A 132 -1.76 -10.55 8.99
N ASP A 133 -0.63 -10.47 9.69
CA ASP A 133 -0.13 -11.59 10.51
C ASP A 133 -1.10 -11.95 11.64
N GLU A 134 -1.67 -10.94 12.32
CA GLU A 134 -2.68 -11.14 13.37
C GLU A 134 -3.95 -11.79 12.81
N LEU A 135 -4.43 -11.32 11.65
CA LEU A 135 -5.58 -11.89 10.94
C LEU A 135 -5.32 -13.34 10.52
N GLU A 136 -4.14 -13.62 9.94
CA GLU A 136 -3.76 -14.96 9.51
C GLU A 136 -3.68 -15.93 10.68
N ARG A 137 -3.02 -15.55 11.79
CA ARG A 137 -2.95 -16.38 13.00
C ARG A 137 -4.34 -16.68 13.57
N MET A 138 -5.24 -15.68 13.56
CA MET A 138 -6.62 -15.88 13.99
C MET A 138 -7.33 -16.91 13.11
N VAL A 139 -7.24 -16.78 11.79
CA VAL A 139 -7.86 -17.71 10.84
C VAL A 139 -7.31 -19.12 11.02
N VAL A 140 -5.99 -19.28 11.08
CA VAL A 140 -5.34 -20.60 11.21
C VAL A 140 -5.72 -21.28 12.52
N GLY A 141 -5.84 -20.50 13.61
CA GLY A 141 -6.22 -20.98 14.94
C GLY A 141 -7.70 -21.33 15.10
N MET A 142 -8.56 -21.00 14.14
CA MET A 142 -9.99 -21.33 14.18
C MET A 142 -10.29 -22.73 13.64
N SER A 143 -11.42 -23.30 14.09
CA SER A 143 -12.04 -24.47 13.45
C SER A 143 -12.76 -24.09 12.15
N GLU A 144 -13.05 -25.07 11.30
CA GLU A 144 -13.83 -24.84 10.08
C GLU A 144 -15.23 -24.31 10.39
N GLU A 145 -15.88 -24.79 11.46
CA GLU A 145 -17.19 -24.30 11.90
C GLU A 145 -17.15 -22.83 12.30
N GLN A 146 -16.10 -22.42 13.03
CA GLN A 146 -15.91 -21.02 13.43
C GLN A 146 -15.72 -20.13 12.20
N ILE A 147 -14.87 -20.54 11.26
CA ILE A 147 -14.64 -19.82 10.00
C ILE A 147 -15.93 -19.69 9.19
N ASN A 148 -16.67 -20.78 9.04
CA ASN A 148 -17.95 -20.80 8.33
C ASN A 148 -18.98 -19.87 8.99
N SER A 149 -18.95 -19.70 10.32
CA SER A 149 -19.83 -18.76 11.01
C SER A 149 -19.54 -17.29 10.66
N TYR A 150 -18.30 -16.94 10.33
CA TYR A 150 -17.93 -15.58 9.89
C TYR A 150 -18.30 -15.35 8.42
N ILE A 151 -18.07 -16.34 7.56
CA ILE A 151 -18.33 -16.23 6.12
C ILE A 151 -19.84 -16.24 5.83
N ASN A 152 -20.60 -17.09 6.54
CA ASN A 152 -22.03 -17.26 6.31
C ASN A 152 -22.89 -16.22 7.02
N LYS A 153 -22.32 -15.36 7.87
CA LYS A 153 -22.98 -14.14 8.35
C LYS A 153 -23.14 -13.16 7.18
N ARG A 154 -24.10 -13.47 6.30
CA ARG A 154 -24.59 -12.51 5.30
C ARG A 154 -25.16 -11.32 6.07
N SER A 155 -24.57 -10.16 5.81
CA SER A 155 -25.11 -8.85 6.18
C SER A 155 -26.42 -8.64 5.44
#